data_AF-A0A5K1EVW8-F1
#
_entry.id   AF-A0A5K1EVW8-F1
#
_cell.length_a   1.000
_cell.length_b   1.000
_cell.length_c   1.000
_cell.angle_alpha   90.00
_cell.angle_beta   90.00
_cell.angle_gamma   90.00
#
_symmetry.space_group_name_H-M   'P 1'
#
loop_
_entity.id
_entity.type
_entity.pdbx_description
1 polymer ?
#
loop_
_entity_poly.entity_id
_entity_poly.type
_entity_poly.pdbx_seq_one_letter_code
_entity_poly.pdbx_strand_id
1 'polypeptide(L)' 'KDTVGQYESHTAFTLPGLYRVVHGIDVFDPKFNIVSPGADMAIYFPSTEKERRLTALHPAIEELLYSPEQNDEH' A
#
# COMPACT_ATOMS: atom_id res chain seq x y z
N LYS A 1 14.17 -2.39 17.35
CA LYS A 1 13.06 -2.53 16.38
C LYS A 1 13.73 -3.07 15.13
N ASP A 2 13.98 -4.37 15.13
CA ASP A 2 14.92 -5.02 14.22
C ASP A 2 14.17 -6.20 13.61
N THR A 3 13.47 -5.93 12.52
CA THR A 3 12.66 -6.91 11.81
C THR A 3 13.27 -7.15 10.44
N VAL A 4 13.31 -8.40 10.02
CA VAL A 4 13.84 -8.84 8.72
C VAL A 4 13.03 -8.22 7.56
N GLY A 5 13.74 -7.80 6.51
CA GLY A 5 13.14 -7.25 5.30
C GLY A 5 12.38 -8.29 4.46
N GLN A 6 11.46 -7.83 3.59
CA GLN A 6 10.65 -8.74 2.77
C GLN A 6 11.51 -9.62 1.84
N TYR A 7 12.42 -9.02 1.06
CA TYR A 7 13.37 -9.79 0.23
C TYR A 7 14.36 -10.59 1.07
N GLU A 8 14.84 -10.03 2.19
CA GLU A 8 15.78 -10.67 3.11
C GLU A 8 15.24 -11.99 3.68
N SER A 9 13.93 -12.08 3.91
CA SER A 9 13.28 -13.32 4.36
C SER A 9 13.41 -14.49 3.36
N HIS A 10 13.78 -14.20 2.11
CA HIS A 10 13.98 -15.18 1.04
C HIS A 10 15.47 -15.50 0.78
N THR A 11 16.39 -14.98 1.59
CA THR A 11 17.83 -15.31 1.49
C THR A 11 18.06 -16.80 1.74
N ALA A 12 17.46 -17.38 2.78
CA ALA A 12 17.53 -18.81 3.07
C ALA A 12 16.23 -19.32 3.68
N PHE A 13 15.61 -20.33 3.05
CA PHE A 13 14.36 -20.93 3.54
C PHE A 13 14.24 -22.40 3.09
N THR A 14 13.30 -23.12 3.69
CA THR A 14 13.05 -24.53 3.35
C THR A 14 11.57 -24.81 3.17
N LEU A 15 11.24 -25.62 2.17
CA LEU A 15 9.91 -26.20 1.97
C LEU A 15 10.02 -27.72 2.20
N PRO A 16 9.74 -28.21 3.42
CA PRO A 16 9.90 -29.63 3.75
C PRO A 16 9.12 -30.54 2.81
N GLY A 17 9.77 -31.59 2.30
CA GLY A 17 9.18 -32.50 1.31
C GLY A 17 9.27 -32.02 -0.15
N LEU A 18 9.86 -30.83 -0.40
CA LEU A 18 10.04 -30.28 -1.74
C LEU A 18 11.51 -29.92 -2.02
N TYR A 19 12.01 -28.79 -1.50
CA TYR A 19 13.41 -28.37 -1.64
C TYR A 19 13.81 -27.35 -0.56
N ARG A 20 15.11 -27.10 -0.45
CA ARG A 20 15.70 -26.09 0.43
C ARG A 20 16.50 -25.08 -0.38
N VAL A 21 16.28 -23.80 -0.10
CA VAL A 21 17.02 -22.68 -0.70
C VAL A 21 18.02 -22.16 0.32
N VAL A 22 19.32 -22.30 0.00
CA VAL A 22 20.43 -21.87 0.89
C VAL A 22 20.86 -20.43 0.62
N HIS A 23 20.72 -19.96 -0.63
CA HIS A 23 21.05 -18.60 -1.05
C HIS A 23 20.12 -18.16 -2.20
N GLY A 24 18.90 -17.76 -1.85
CA GLY A 24 17.85 -17.42 -2.82
C GLY A 24 18.00 -16.03 -3.41
N ILE A 25 18.28 -15.05 -2.56
CA ILE A 25 18.49 -13.66 -2.94
C ILE A 25 19.51 -13.01 -2.01
N ASP A 26 20.24 -12.03 -2.53
CA ASP A 26 21.15 -11.19 -1.75
C ASP A 26 20.60 -9.76 -1.74
N VAL A 27 20.34 -9.21 -0.55
CA VAL A 27 19.86 -7.83 -0.39
C VAL A 27 20.89 -6.78 -0.81
N PHE A 28 22.16 -7.17 -0.96
CA PHE A 28 23.24 -6.32 -1.46
C PHE A 28 23.43 -6.38 -2.98
N ASP A 29 22.59 -7.14 -3.70
CA ASP A 29 22.68 -7.25 -5.15
C ASP A 29 22.42 -5.87 -5.82
N PRO A 30 23.32 -5.37 -6.69
CA PRO A 30 23.22 -4.03 -7.31
C PRO A 30 21.98 -3.85 -8.20
N LYS A 31 21.25 -4.92 -8.53
CA LYS A 31 19.96 -4.82 -9.21
C LYS A 31 18.87 -4.14 -8.37
N PHE A 32 19.00 -4.18 -7.05
CA PHE A 32 18.03 -3.56 -6.15
C PHE A 32 18.16 -2.05 -6.15
N ASN A 33 17.08 -1.38 -6.53
CA ASN A 33 16.95 0.07 -6.48
C ASN A 33 15.59 0.40 -5.87
N ILE A 34 15.56 1.31 -4.89
CA ILE A 34 14.31 1.78 -4.30
C ILE A 34 13.82 2.95 -5.16
N VAL A 35 12.70 2.73 -5.87
CA VAL A 35 11.99 3.77 -6.59
C VAL A 35 10.62 3.91 -5.95
N SER A 36 10.45 4.96 -5.15
CA SER A 36 9.18 5.21 -4.49
C SER A 36 8.10 5.57 -5.52
N PRO A 37 6.90 4.96 -5.43
CA PRO A 37 5.77 5.40 -6.25
C PRO A 37 5.25 6.76 -5.78
N GLY A 38 4.37 7.35 -6.57
CA GLY A 38 3.64 8.57 -6.23
C GLY A 38 2.14 8.38 -6.37
N ALA A 39 1.38 9.39 -5.93
CA ALA A 39 -0.05 9.51 -6.20
C ALA A 39 -0.28 10.61 -7.26
N ASP A 40 -1.35 10.49 -8.04
CA ASP A 40 -1.72 11.54 -9.00
C ASP A 40 -2.12 12.82 -8.25
N MET A 41 -1.35 13.89 -8.44
CA MET A 41 -1.55 15.16 -7.76
C MET A 41 -2.79 15.92 -8.23
N ALA A 42 -3.39 15.54 -9.37
CA ALA A 42 -4.68 16.08 -9.80
C ALA A 42 -5.83 15.47 -8.99
N ILE A 43 -5.67 14.23 -8.52
CA ILE A 43 -6.69 13.47 -7.78
C ILE A 43 -6.51 13.63 -6.26
N TYR A 44 -5.27 13.52 -5.77
CA TYR A 44 -4.93 13.61 -4.36
C TYR A 44 -4.19 14.91 -4.08
N PHE A 45 -4.78 15.77 -3.26
CA PHE A 45 -4.22 17.07 -2.93
C PHE A 45 -4.53 17.45 -1.47
N PRO A 46 -3.75 18.38 -0.88
CA PRO A 46 -3.98 18.85 0.49
C PRO A 46 -5.42 19.35 0.70
N SER A 47 -6.03 18.95 1.82
CA SER A 47 -7.41 19.33 2.17
C SER A 47 -7.62 20.83 2.39
N THR A 48 -6.52 21.57 2.56
CA THR A 48 -6.50 23.02 2.75
C THR A 48 -6.72 23.80 1.46
N GLU A 49 -6.53 23.19 0.29
CA GLU A 49 -6.69 23.83 -1.04
C GLU A 49 -8.18 23.94 -1.43
N LYS A 50 -8.91 24.86 -0.77
CA LYS A 50 -10.38 25.00 -0.87
C LYS A 50 -10.90 25.16 -2.30
N GLU A 51 -10.15 25.87 -3.15
CA GLU A 51 -10.51 26.12 -4.55
C GLU A 51 -10.53 24.85 -5.40
N ARG A 52 -9.75 23.83 -5.02
CA ARG A 52 -9.67 22.55 -5.75
C ARG A 52 -10.64 21.50 -5.22
N ARG A 53 -11.34 21.77 -4.11
CA ARG A 53 -12.25 20.80 -3.50
C ARG A 53 -13.47 20.57 -4.37
N LEU A 54 -13.79 19.30 -4.59
CA LEU A 54 -14.96 18.87 -5.36
C LEU A 54 -16.21 18.87 -4.47
N THR A 55 -16.70 20.06 -4.12
CA THR A 55 -17.85 20.24 -3.20
C THR A 55 -19.14 19.61 -3.73
N ALA A 56 -19.25 19.39 -5.04
CA ALA A 56 -20.37 18.68 -5.66
C ALA A 56 -20.53 17.24 -5.14
N LEU A 57 -19.45 16.62 -4.63
CA LEU A 57 -19.48 15.25 -4.08
C LEU A 57 -19.84 15.21 -2.59
N HIS A 58 -19.90 16.35 -1.90
CA HIS A 58 -20.19 16.36 -0.45
C HIS A 58 -21.51 15.67 -0.08
N PRO A 59 -22.64 15.86 -0.79
CA PRO A 59 -23.88 15.18 -0.43
C PRO A 59 -23.76 13.65 -0.46
N ALA A 60 -23.10 13.09 -1.47
CA ALA A 60 -22.88 11.65 -1.57
C ALA A 60 -21.92 11.14 -0.47
N ILE A 61 -20.91 11.93 -0.11
CA ILE A 61 -19.97 11.59 0.98
C ILE A 61 -20.67 11.66 2.34
N GLU A 62 -21.53 12.65 2.57
CA GLU A 62 -22.31 12.77 3.82
C GLU A 62 -23.31 11.63 3.97
N GLU A 63 -23.97 11.21 2.88
CA GLU A 63 -24.80 10.02 2.86
C GLU A 63 -23.99 8.77 3.22
N LEU A 64 -22.83 8.57 2.60
CA LEU A 64 -21.96 7.42 2.88
C LEU A 64 -21.47 7.37 4.35
N LEU A 65 -21.17 8.53 4.96
CA LEU A 65 -20.58 8.60 6.29
C LEU A 65 -21.60 8.70 7.42
N TYR A 66 -22.75 9.34 7.18
CA TYR A 66 -23.70 9.74 8.22
C TYR A 66 -25.12 9.19 8.03
N SER A 67 -25.41 8.48 6.94
CA SER A 67 -26.71 7.83 6.77
C SER A 67 -26.95 6.79 7.89
N PRO A 68 -28.15 6.75 8.50
CA PRO A 68 -28.51 5.72 9.47
C PRO A 68 -28.87 4.38 8.80
N GLU A 69 -28.95 4.33 7.47
CA GLU A 69 -29.29 3.12 6.73
C GLU A 69 -28.13 2.12 6.74
N GLN A 70 -28.41 0.88 7.16
CA GLN A 70 -27.47 -0.24 7.05
C GLN A 70 -27.76 -1.01 5.77
N ASN A 71 -26.74 -1.19 4.94
CA ASN A 71 -26.76 -2.09 3.79
C ASN A 71 -25.73 -3.21 3.99
N ASP A 72 -25.85 -4.31 3.25
CA ASP A 72 -24.91 -5.44 3.34
C ASP A 72 -23.58 -5.19 2.60
N GLU A 73 -23.42 -4.02 1.98
CA GLU A 73 -22.21 -3.67 1.23
C GLU A 73 -21.11 -3.01 2.09
N HIS A 74 -21.38 -2.67 3.36
CA HIS A 74 -20.37 -2.22 4.34
C HIS A 74 -20.66 -2.63 5.79
#